data_AF-A0A6G2UYF7-F1
#
_entry.id   AF-A0A6G2UYF7-F1
#
_cell.length_a   1.000
_cell.length_b   1.000
_cell.length_c   1.000
_cell.angle_alpha   90.00
_cell.angle_beta   90.00
_cell.angle_gamma   90.00
#
_symmetry.space_group_name_H-M   'P 1'
#
loop_
_entity.id
_entity.type
_entity.pdbx_description
1 polymer ?
#
loop_
_entity_poly.entity_id
_entity_poly.type
_entity_poly.pdbx_seq_one_letter_code
_entity_poly.pdbx_strand_id
1 'polypeptide(L)'
;MDVPDASHGPVVVAEQEPEQEEQEGVLGEWASRVRKLTGKQGDLLRQKLITGLICRHTAEILEYDSAEAIDSELPFKDLGYNSLTSVELRSRLAADLGIALPSSLVYDYPTPAVLARHIVRDLVGAPDPEAVDAVLAGVEDASDEPLAIVGMACRYPGGVVSPEGLWGLVAEGGDAIGGWPEDRGWDVEGLYDAERGVPGKSYARYGGFLQGADGFDAEFFGISPREALAMDPQQRLLLETAWEALERSGIVPQSLKGSRTGVFVGAMT
;
A
#
# COMPACT_ATOMS: atom_id res chain seq x y z
N MET A 1 8.24 68.39 -66.13
CA MET A 1 7.94 68.70 -64.72
C MET A 1 7.10 67.55 -64.20
N ASP A 2 7.66 66.35 -64.09
CA ASP A 2 8.77 65.89 -63.24
C ASP A 2 8.30 65.74 -61.77
N VAL A 3 8.01 64.50 -61.41
CA VAL A 3 7.68 64.01 -60.06
C VAL A 3 8.70 62.90 -59.78
N PRO A 4 9.52 63.00 -58.71
CA PRO A 4 10.35 61.89 -58.26
C PRO A 4 9.80 61.21 -57.00
N ASP A 5 9.77 59.88 -57.09
CA ASP A 5 10.14 58.81 -56.15
C ASP A 5 10.21 59.05 -54.62
N ALA A 6 9.58 58.13 -53.88
CA ALA A 6 9.97 57.74 -52.52
C ALA A 6 9.42 56.33 -52.16
N SER A 7 10.26 55.32 -52.43
CA SER A 7 10.68 54.21 -51.54
C SER A 7 9.77 53.71 -50.39
N HIS A 8 9.65 52.36 -50.35
CA HIS A 8 9.09 51.53 -49.29
C HIS A 8 9.80 51.63 -47.93
N GLY A 9 9.01 51.59 -46.85
CA GLY A 9 9.41 51.19 -45.49
C GLY A 9 8.31 50.33 -44.84
N PRO A 10 8.64 49.34 -43.98
CA PRO A 10 7.72 48.29 -43.57
C PRO A 10 6.83 48.71 -42.39
N VAL A 11 5.57 48.28 -42.39
CA VAL A 11 4.70 48.30 -41.21
C VAL A 11 4.81 46.94 -40.54
N VAL A 12 5.62 46.87 -39.48
CA VAL A 12 5.63 45.74 -38.55
C VAL A 12 4.46 45.96 -37.58
N VAL A 13 3.45 45.09 -37.67
CA VAL A 13 2.39 44.98 -36.65
C VAL A 13 2.98 44.13 -35.52
N ALA A 14 3.10 44.70 -34.33
CA ALA A 14 3.47 43.97 -33.13
C ALA A 14 2.26 43.14 -32.66
N GLU A 15 2.36 41.81 -32.79
CA GLU A 15 1.49 40.88 -32.07
C GLU A 15 1.95 40.82 -30.61
N GLN A 16 1.02 41.08 -29.70
CA GLN A 16 1.20 40.93 -28.26
C GLN A 16 1.02 39.45 -27.90
N GLU A 17 2.06 38.82 -27.36
CA GLU A 17 1.94 37.57 -26.59
C GLU A 17 2.01 37.91 -25.08
N PRO A 18 0.93 37.74 -24.30
CA PRO A 18 1.01 37.78 -22.84
C PRO A 18 0.48 36.52 -22.15
N GLU A 19 0.50 35.33 -22.78
CA GLU A 19 -0.02 34.10 -22.16
C GLU A 19 1.05 33.22 -21.46
N GLN A 20 2.35 33.49 -21.64
CA GLN A 20 3.42 32.66 -21.05
C GLN A 20 3.82 33.09 -19.62
N GLU A 21 3.71 34.38 -19.25
CA GLU A 21 4.12 34.86 -17.92
C GLU A 21 3.13 34.48 -16.79
N GLU A 22 1.83 34.33 -17.11
CA GLU A 22 0.81 33.95 -16.11
C GLU A 22 0.91 32.47 -15.71
N GLN A 23 1.35 31.59 -16.62
CA GLN A 23 1.53 30.17 -16.35
C GLN A 23 2.74 29.90 -15.46
N GLU A 24 3.89 30.56 -15.68
CA GLU A 24 5.09 30.38 -14.82
C GLU A 24 4.86 30.76 -13.34
N GLY A 25 3.97 31.73 -13.06
CA GLY A 25 3.61 32.11 -11.69
C GLY A 25 2.82 31.03 -10.91
N VAL A 26 2.00 30.23 -11.61
CA VAL A 26 1.18 29.16 -11.01
C VAL A 26 1.99 27.90 -10.76
N LEU A 27 2.96 27.57 -11.64
CA LEU A 27 3.83 26.37 -11.54
C LEU A 27 4.62 26.30 -10.22
N GLY A 28 4.96 27.46 -9.64
CA GLY A 28 5.67 27.55 -8.35
C GLY A 28 4.77 27.64 -7.11
N GLU A 29 3.47 27.91 -7.28
CA GLU A 29 2.56 28.22 -6.17
C GLU A 29 2.19 26.96 -5.37
N TRP A 30 1.97 25.82 -6.03
CA TRP A 30 1.64 24.55 -5.37
C TRP A 30 2.76 24.04 -4.49
N ALA A 31 3.98 23.93 -5.03
CA ALA A 31 5.14 23.47 -4.28
C ALA A 31 5.45 24.40 -3.09
N SER A 32 5.25 25.70 -3.25
CA SER A 32 5.40 26.70 -2.18
C SER A 32 4.31 26.55 -1.10
N ARG A 33 3.04 26.37 -1.49
CA ARG A 33 1.90 26.17 -0.58
C ARG A 33 2.04 24.89 0.24
N VAL A 34 2.44 23.79 -0.40
CA VAL A 34 2.72 22.52 0.28
C VAL A 34 3.86 22.72 1.27
N ARG A 35 5.00 23.30 0.85
CA ARG A 35 6.15 23.53 1.74
C ARG A 35 5.83 24.43 2.95
N LYS A 36 4.93 25.41 2.82
CA LYS A 36 4.54 26.31 3.92
C LYS A 36 3.72 25.64 5.03
N LEU A 37 3.08 24.50 4.77
CA LEU A 37 2.33 23.76 5.79
C LEU A 37 3.30 22.98 6.69
N THR A 38 3.44 23.31 7.97
CA THR A 38 4.40 22.66 8.88
C THR A 38 3.72 21.95 10.05
N GLY A 39 4.42 21.00 10.67
CA GLY A 39 3.95 20.22 11.83
C GLY A 39 2.96 19.10 11.48
N LYS A 40 2.51 18.33 12.49
CA LYS A 40 1.66 17.13 12.32
C LYS A 40 0.35 17.41 11.56
N GLN A 41 -0.28 18.56 11.79
CA GLN A 41 -1.47 18.98 11.03
C GLN A 41 -1.10 19.40 9.60
N GLY A 42 0.07 20.01 9.42
CA GLY A 42 0.62 20.36 8.12
C GLY A 42 0.82 19.13 7.23
N ASP A 43 1.37 18.04 7.76
CA ASP A 43 1.60 16.81 6.99
C ASP A 43 0.30 16.18 6.48
N LEU A 44 -0.71 16.10 7.36
CA LEU A 44 -2.06 15.66 6.99
C LEU A 44 -2.69 16.55 5.90
N LEU A 45 -2.51 17.87 6.00
CA LEU A 45 -3.04 18.82 5.02
C LEU A 45 -2.28 18.75 3.69
N ARG A 46 -0.95 18.59 3.70
CA ARG A 46 -0.13 18.35 2.50
C ARG A 46 -0.61 17.11 1.77
N GLN A 47 -0.80 16.02 2.50
CA GLN A 47 -1.28 14.75 1.97
C GLN A 47 -2.66 14.90 1.31
N LYS A 48 -3.61 15.55 2.00
CA LYS A 48 -4.95 15.79 1.47
C LYS A 48 -4.94 16.68 0.22
N LEU A 49 -4.15 17.75 0.22
CA LEU A 49 -4.05 18.67 -0.91
C LEU A 49 -3.51 17.97 -2.17
N ILE A 50 -2.42 17.22 -2.04
CA ILE A 50 -1.84 16.50 -3.18
C ILE A 50 -2.76 15.36 -3.64
N THR A 51 -3.41 14.65 -2.71
CA THR A 51 -4.38 13.61 -3.08
C THR A 51 -5.55 14.21 -3.87
N GLY A 52 -6.09 15.36 -3.42
CA GLY A 52 -7.15 16.06 -4.15
C GLY A 52 -6.71 16.57 -5.53
N LEU A 53 -5.47 17.05 -5.65
CA LEU A 53 -4.89 17.44 -6.93
C LEU A 53 -4.84 16.26 -7.91
N ILE A 54 -4.36 15.10 -7.46
CA ILE A 54 -4.29 13.88 -8.27
C ILE A 54 -5.70 13.43 -8.66
N CYS A 55 -6.64 13.37 -7.71
CA CYS A 55 -8.01 12.94 -7.99
C CYS A 55 -8.71 13.86 -9.00
N ARG A 56 -8.46 15.17 -8.95
CA ARG A 56 -8.97 16.12 -9.95
C ARG A 56 -8.42 15.83 -11.35
N HIS A 57 -7.09 15.70 -11.48
CA HIS A 57 -6.48 15.34 -12.77
C HIS A 57 -6.98 13.99 -13.28
N THR A 58 -7.17 13.03 -12.39
CA THR A 58 -7.75 11.73 -12.72
C THR A 58 -9.18 11.85 -13.23
N ALA A 59 -10.02 12.64 -12.58
CA ALA A 59 -11.38 12.88 -13.03
C ALA A 59 -11.41 13.54 -14.41
N GLU A 60 -10.55 14.54 -14.65
CA GLU A 60 -10.47 15.22 -15.95
C GLU A 60 -9.98 14.31 -17.09
N ILE A 61 -9.00 13.44 -16.83
CA ILE A 61 -8.42 12.55 -17.85
C ILE A 61 -9.38 11.41 -18.19
N LEU A 62 -10.09 10.89 -17.20
CA LEU A 62 -11.02 9.77 -17.36
C LEU A 62 -12.48 10.21 -17.57
N GLU A 63 -12.72 11.51 -17.70
CA GLU A 63 -14.04 12.11 -17.95
C GLU A 63 -15.08 11.80 -16.85
N TYR A 64 -14.68 11.80 -15.58
CA TYR A 64 -15.59 11.76 -14.44
C TYR A 64 -16.14 13.16 -14.13
N ASP A 65 -17.37 13.23 -13.62
CA ASP A 65 -18.05 14.49 -13.31
C ASP A 65 -17.36 15.33 -12.23
N SER A 66 -16.57 14.70 -11.35
CA SER A 66 -15.93 15.39 -10.23
C SER A 66 -14.75 14.60 -9.64
N ALA A 67 -13.86 15.31 -8.94
CA ALA A 67 -12.75 14.70 -8.20
C ALA A 67 -13.24 13.81 -7.04
N GLU A 68 -14.40 14.14 -6.46
CA GLU A 68 -15.03 13.41 -5.37
C GLU A 68 -15.58 12.04 -5.81
N ALA A 69 -15.80 11.84 -7.11
CA ALA A 69 -16.20 10.54 -7.67
C ALA A 69 -15.03 9.55 -7.77
N ILE A 70 -13.79 10.01 -7.58
CA ILE A 70 -12.60 9.18 -7.63
C ILE A 70 -12.30 8.62 -6.24
N ASP A 71 -12.32 7.29 -6.13
CA ASP A 71 -11.79 6.64 -4.93
C ASP A 71 -10.26 6.72 -4.94
N SER A 72 -9.71 7.55 -4.05
CA SER A 72 -8.27 7.75 -3.90
C SER A 72 -7.47 6.50 -3.51
N GLU A 73 -8.17 5.44 -3.11
CA GLU A 73 -7.59 4.17 -2.68
C GLU A 73 -7.71 3.06 -3.71
N LEU A 74 -8.48 3.26 -4.80
CA LEU A 74 -8.52 2.32 -5.90
C LEU A 74 -7.24 2.41 -6.75
N PRO A 75 -6.72 1.27 -7.22
CA PRO A 75 -5.64 1.28 -8.19
C PRO A 75 -6.04 2.06 -9.45
N PHE A 76 -5.13 2.86 -9.98
CA PHE A 76 -5.32 3.60 -11.23
C PHE A 76 -5.77 2.68 -12.38
N LYS A 77 -5.26 1.45 -12.42
CA LYS A 77 -5.67 0.43 -13.39
C LYS A 77 -7.17 0.12 -13.30
N ASP A 78 -7.70 0.01 -12.10
CA ASP A 78 -9.11 -0.32 -11.85
C ASP A 78 -10.01 0.90 -12.07
N LEU A 79 -9.45 2.11 -11.95
CA LEU A 79 -10.12 3.36 -12.36
C LEU A 79 -10.20 3.53 -13.88
N GLY A 80 -9.40 2.77 -14.65
CA GLY A 80 -9.41 2.80 -16.12
C GLY A 80 -8.14 3.36 -16.77
N TYR A 81 -7.05 3.53 -16.02
CA TYR A 81 -5.79 4.01 -16.61
C TYR A 81 -5.14 3.00 -17.56
N ASN A 82 -4.52 3.53 -18.61
CA ASN A 82 -3.67 2.83 -19.55
C ASN A 82 -2.33 3.56 -19.72
N SER A 83 -1.48 3.10 -20.63
CA SER A 83 -0.15 3.67 -20.86
C SER A 83 -0.17 5.15 -21.27
N LEU A 84 -1.19 5.60 -22.03
CA LEU A 84 -1.29 6.97 -22.50
C LEU A 84 -1.79 7.90 -21.39
N THR A 85 -2.86 7.51 -20.68
CA THR A 85 -3.41 8.31 -19.58
C THR A 85 -2.44 8.44 -18.41
N SER A 86 -1.57 7.45 -18.21
CA SER A 86 -0.49 7.50 -17.21
C SER A 86 0.54 8.58 -17.52
N VAL A 87 0.93 8.71 -18.80
CA VAL A 87 1.88 9.76 -19.24
C VAL A 87 1.24 11.14 -19.17
N GLU A 88 -0.05 11.24 -19.45
CA GLU A 88 -0.81 12.49 -19.34
C GLU A 88 -0.90 12.96 -17.89
N LEU A 89 -1.31 12.10 -16.95
CA LEU A 89 -1.36 12.42 -15.52
C LEU A 89 0.01 12.90 -15.02
N ARG A 90 1.09 12.18 -15.37
CA ARG A 90 2.45 12.59 -15.04
C ARG A 90 2.77 13.99 -15.56
N SER A 91 2.43 14.28 -16.81
CA SER A 91 2.73 15.57 -17.43
C SER A 91 1.97 16.72 -16.77
N ARG A 92 0.68 16.53 -16.46
CA ARG A 92 -0.14 17.53 -15.74
C ARG A 92 0.37 17.77 -14.32
N LEU A 93 0.70 16.70 -13.59
CA LEU A 93 1.28 16.81 -12.24
C LEU A 93 2.66 17.49 -12.26
N ALA A 94 3.51 17.16 -13.22
CA ALA A 94 4.84 17.75 -13.34
C ALA A 94 4.76 19.26 -13.63
N ALA A 95 3.78 19.67 -14.44
CA ALA A 95 3.47 21.08 -14.68
C ALA A 95 3.02 21.74 -13.37
N ASP A 96 1.92 21.30 -12.76
CA ASP A 96 1.35 21.95 -11.57
C ASP A 96 2.31 22.04 -10.38
N LEU A 97 3.18 21.03 -10.20
CA LEU A 97 4.07 20.93 -9.06
C LEU A 97 5.48 21.48 -9.32
N GLY A 98 5.84 21.75 -10.57
CA GLY A 98 7.17 22.21 -10.96
C GLY A 98 8.29 21.21 -10.63
N ILE A 99 8.00 19.90 -10.61
CA ILE A 99 8.98 18.84 -10.32
C ILE A 99 9.05 17.81 -11.44
N ALA A 100 10.24 17.24 -11.62
CA ALA A 100 10.44 16.14 -12.55
C ALA A 100 9.85 14.84 -11.98
N LEU A 101 8.99 14.20 -12.76
CA LEU A 101 8.23 13.02 -12.37
C LEU A 101 8.54 11.84 -13.32
N PRO A 102 8.94 10.66 -12.82
CA PRO A 102 9.18 9.48 -13.66
C PRO A 102 7.96 9.05 -14.47
N SER A 103 8.16 8.47 -15.66
CA SER A 103 7.06 7.91 -16.45
C SER A 103 6.44 6.64 -15.87
N SER A 104 7.12 5.99 -14.92
CA SER A 104 6.66 4.78 -14.23
C SER A 104 5.77 5.04 -13.01
N LEU A 105 5.51 6.31 -12.64
CA LEU A 105 4.87 6.68 -11.38
C LEU A 105 3.57 5.94 -11.06
N VAL A 106 2.69 5.78 -12.04
CA VAL A 106 1.39 5.11 -11.86
C VAL A 106 1.55 3.61 -11.59
N TYR A 107 2.67 3.02 -11.98
CA TYR A 107 2.99 1.61 -11.71
C TYR A 107 3.72 1.45 -10.36
N ASP A 108 4.64 2.36 -10.05
CA ASP A 108 5.40 2.34 -8.79
C ASP A 108 4.51 2.74 -7.60
N TYR A 109 3.51 3.59 -7.85
CA TYR A 109 2.58 4.14 -6.86
C TYR A 109 1.14 4.00 -7.36
N PRO A 110 0.54 2.82 -7.19
CA PRO A 110 -0.63 2.40 -7.97
C PRO A 110 -1.93 3.08 -7.59
N THR A 111 -2.00 3.88 -6.52
CA THR A 111 -3.23 4.60 -6.12
C THR A 111 -2.97 6.09 -5.95
N PRO A 112 -3.99 6.97 -6.12
CA PRO A 112 -3.86 8.40 -5.88
C PRO A 112 -3.26 8.74 -4.51
N ALA A 113 -3.68 8.04 -3.44
CA ALA A 113 -3.19 8.27 -2.09
C ALA A 113 -1.70 7.87 -1.92
N VAL A 114 -1.26 6.77 -2.55
CA VAL A 114 0.14 6.33 -2.52
C VAL A 114 1.02 7.31 -3.31
N LEU A 115 0.59 7.71 -4.50
CA LEU A 115 1.30 8.69 -5.33
C LEU A 115 1.42 10.04 -4.61
N ALA A 116 0.37 10.47 -3.91
CA ALA A 116 0.42 11.69 -3.12
C ALA A 116 1.48 11.65 -2.02
N ARG A 117 1.63 10.53 -1.32
CA ARG A 117 2.66 10.38 -0.26
C ARG A 117 4.06 10.54 -0.84
N HIS A 118 4.30 9.92 -2.00
CA HIS A 118 5.57 10.02 -2.69
C HIS A 118 5.88 11.47 -3.12
N ILE A 119 4.92 12.15 -3.74
CA ILE A 119 5.08 13.55 -4.17
C ILE A 119 5.33 14.48 -2.97
N VAL A 120 4.61 14.31 -1.85
CA VAL A 120 4.82 15.11 -0.64
C VAL A 120 6.25 14.93 -0.11
N ARG A 121 6.75 13.69 -0.07
CA ARG A 121 8.12 13.40 0.33
C ARG A 121 9.13 14.10 -0.56
N ASP A 122 8.94 14.04 -1.88
CA ASP A 122 9.87 14.64 -2.84
C ASP A 122 9.83 16.19 -2.80
N LEU A 123 8.67 16.79 -2.53
CA LEU A 123 8.50 18.26 -2.42
C LEU A 123 9.07 18.85 -1.12
N VAL A 124 8.97 18.11 -0.02
CA VAL A 124 9.39 18.55 1.32
C VAL A 124 10.85 18.18 1.58
N GLY A 125 11.37 17.17 0.87
CA GLY A 125 12.69 16.60 1.11
C GLY A 125 12.67 15.49 2.15
N ALA A 126 13.83 14.85 2.34
CA ALA A 126 14.01 13.91 3.44
C ALA A 126 13.62 14.56 4.78
N PRO A 127 13.01 13.80 5.71
CA PRO A 127 12.65 14.32 7.02
C PRO A 127 13.87 15.01 7.66
N ASP A 128 13.63 16.14 8.33
CA ASP A 128 14.65 16.92 9.04
C ASP A 128 15.52 15.97 9.89
N PRO A 129 16.86 15.96 9.72
CA PRO A 129 17.74 15.13 10.53
C PRO A 129 17.50 15.29 12.03
N GLU A 130 17.14 16.50 12.51
CA GLU A 130 16.79 16.72 13.92
C GLU A 130 15.48 16.04 14.31
N ALA A 131 14.51 15.94 13.40
CA ALA A 131 13.27 15.20 13.64
C ALA A 131 13.49 13.68 13.58
N VAL A 132 14.39 13.20 12.72
CA VAL A 132 14.81 11.79 12.67
C VAL A 132 15.55 11.43 13.96
N ASP A 133 16.50 12.25 14.39
CA ASP A 133 17.24 12.08 15.64
C ASP A 133 16.31 12.16 16.86
N ALA A 134 15.30 13.05 16.87
CA ALA A 134 14.31 13.10 17.94
C ALA A 134 13.41 11.84 17.98
N VAL A 135 13.09 11.26 16.81
CA VAL A 135 12.37 9.98 16.75
C VAL A 135 13.27 8.84 17.24
N LEU A 136 14.55 8.81 16.85
CA LEU A 136 15.51 7.80 17.30
C LEU A 136 15.83 7.91 18.79
N ALA A 137 15.99 9.13 19.31
CA ALA A 137 16.17 9.39 20.74
C ALA A 137 14.93 8.98 21.56
N GLY A 138 13.73 9.19 21.02
CA GLY A 138 12.50 8.66 21.60
C GLY A 138 12.39 7.13 21.56
N VAL A 139 13.10 6.46 20.64
CA VAL A 139 13.18 4.99 20.59
C VAL A 139 14.18 4.45 21.63
N GLU A 140 15.28 5.17 21.90
CA GLU A 140 16.20 4.81 22.98
C GLU A 140 15.54 4.96 24.37
N ASP A 141 14.77 6.03 24.60
CA ASP A 141 14.01 6.23 25.84
C ASP A 141 12.82 5.24 25.96
N ALA A 142 12.29 4.76 24.83
CA ALA A 142 11.28 3.70 24.77
C ALA A 142 11.85 2.28 24.89
N SER A 143 13.18 2.09 24.95
CA SER A 143 13.77 0.75 25.05
C SER A 143 13.45 0.06 26.39
N ASP A 144 13.15 0.85 27.43
CA ASP A 144 12.68 0.39 28.74
C ASP A 144 11.14 0.47 28.88
N GLU A 145 10.41 0.86 27.82
CA GLU A 145 8.95 0.95 27.86
C GLU A 145 8.30 -0.45 27.77
N PRO A 146 7.43 -0.84 28.71
CA PRO A 146 6.73 -2.12 28.65
C PRO A 146 5.81 -2.22 27.43
N LEU A 147 5.94 -3.31 26.66
CA LEU A 147 5.08 -3.58 25.50
C LEU A 147 3.76 -4.23 25.92
N ALA A 148 2.65 -3.63 25.49
CA ALA A 148 1.31 -4.18 25.70
C ALA A 148 0.90 -5.13 24.56
N ILE A 149 0.50 -6.35 24.91
CA ILE A 149 -0.18 -7.28 23.99
C ILE A 149 -1.68 -7.00 24.09
N VAL A 150 -2.23 -6.30 23.09
CA VAL A 150 -3.63 -5.82 23.10
C VAL A 150 -4.62 -6.73 22.38
N GLY A 151 -4.13 -7.69 21.59
CA GLY A 151 -4.94 -8.64 20.84
C GLY A 151 -4.12 -9.85 20.42
N MET A 152 -4.77 -11.00 20.31
CA MET A 152 -4.16 -12.26 19.89
C MET A 152 -5.16 -13.07 19.06
N ALA A 153 -4.67 -13.75 18.05
CA ALA A 153 -5.41 -14.77 17.30
C ALA A 153 -4.43 -15.89 16.92
N CYS A 154 -4.94 -17.10 16.76
CA CYS A 154 -4.09 -18.25 16.49
C CYS A 154 -4.86 -19.40 15.85
N ARG A 155 -4.11 -20.27 15.18
CA ARG A 155 -4.57 -21.56 14.66
C ARG A 155 -3.59 -22.61 15.13
N TYR A 156 -4.09 -23.67 15.77
CA TYR A 156 -3.28 -24.79 16.24
C TYR A 156 -3.95 -26.13 15.88
N PRO A 157 -3.18 -27.24 15.90
CA PRO A 157 -3.73 -28.57 15.77
C PRO A 157 -4.83 -28.87 16.81
N GLY A 158 -5.64 -29.89 16.54
CA GLY A 158 -6.75 -30.27 17.43
C GLY A 158 -8.00 -29.39 17.29
N GLY A 159 -8.13 -28.66 16.18
CA GLY A 159 -9.29 -27.81 15.90
C GLY A 159 -9.28 -26.49 16.69
N VAL A 160 -8.14 -26.10 17.23
CA VAL A 160 -7.98 -24.86 17.99
C VAL A 160 -7.91 -23.67 17.03
N VAL A 161 -8.95 -22.84 17.08
CA VAL A 161 -9.09 -21.65 16.22
C VAL A 161 -9.01 -20.33 16.99
N SER A 162 -8.72 -20.35 18.30
CA SER A 162 -8.61 -19.13 19.11
C SER A 162 -7.70 -19.30 20.33
N PRO A 163 -7.26 -18.19 20.96
CA PRO A 163 -6.49 -18.24 22.20
C PRO A 163 -7.23 -18.95 23.34
N GLU A 164 -8.55 -18.82 23.41
CA GLU A 164 -9.39 -19.51 24.40
C GLU A 164 -9.44 -21.01 24.13
N GLY A 165 -9.52 -21.41 22.85
CA GLY A 165 -9.41 -22.83 22.46
C GLY A 165 -8.06 -23.43 22.83
N LEU A 166 -6.97 -22.68 22.63
CA LEU A 166 -5.63 -23.09 23.06
C LEU A 166 -5.57 -23.26 24.57
N TRP A 167 -6.11 -22.31 25.32
CA TRP A 167 -6.16 -22.38 26.77
C TRP A 167 -6.91 -23.61 27.26
N GLY A 168 -8.08 -23.92 26.66
CA GLY A 168 -8.84 -25.13 26.97
C GLY A 168 -8.03 -26.40 26.76
N LEU A 169 -7.42 -26.54 25.58
CA LEU A 169 -6.58 -27.69 25.25
C LEU A 169 -5.44 -27.89 26.27
N VAL A 170 -4.72 -26.82 26.63
CA VAL A 170 -3.60 -26.89 27.57
C VAL A 170 -4.08 -27.17 28.99
N ALA A 171 -5.14 -26.50 29.44
CA ALA A 171 -5.69 -26.67 30.79
C ALA A 171 -6.23 -28.09 31.02
N GLU A 172 -6.77 -28.72 29.98
CA GLU A 172 -7.26 -30.10 30.01
C GLU A 172 -6.15 -31.14 29.79
N GLY A 173 -4.94 -30.71 29.42
CA GLY A 173 -3.83 -31.61 29.08
C GLY A 173 -4.09 -32.42 27.80
N GLY A 174 -4.83 -31.85 26.84
CA GLY A 174 -5.20 -32.52 25.60
C GLY A 174 -4.02 -32.71 24.65
N ASP A 175 -4.03 -33.84 23.92
CA ASP A 175 -3.07 -34.14 22.87
C ASP A 175 -3.67 -33.83 21.49
N ALA A 176 -3.02 -32.93 20.75
CA ALA A 176 -3.45 -32.51 19.42
C ALA A 176 -2.66 -33.19 18.30
N ILE A 177 -1.85 -34.19 18.61
CA ILE A 177 -1.12 -35.00 17.65
C ILE A 177 -2.07 -36.02 17.00
N GLY A 178 -2.20 -35.92 15.68
CA GLY A 178 -3.04 -36.78 14.86
C GLY A 178 -2.24 -37.52 13.80
N GLY A 179 -2.93 -38.38 13.04
CA GLY A 179 -2.38 -38.96 11.81
C GLY A 179 -2.15 -37.88 10.75
N TRP A 180 -1.55 -38.28 9.62
CA TRP A 180 -1.40 -37.39 8.48
C TRP A 180 -2.74 -36.93 7.92
N PRO A 181 -2.81 -35.70 7.39
CA PRO A 181 -4.02 -35.19 6.79
C PRO A 181 -4.30 -35.90 5.45
N GLU A 182 -5.57 -36.28 5.24
CA GLU A 182 -6.03 -36.95 4.01
C GLU A 182 -6.43 -35.95 2.92
N ASP A 183 -6.56 -34.67 3.27
CA ASP A 183 -7.04 -33.57 2.41
C ASP A 183 -5.92 -32.79 1.69
N ARG A 184 -4.65 -33.19 1.86
CA ARG A 184 -3.50 -32.50 1.25
C ARG A 184 -3.00 -33.10 -0.06
N GLY A 185 -3.67 -34.15 -0.55
CA GLY A 185 -3.25 -34.88 -1.75
C GLY A 185 -1.94 -35.66 -1.57
N TRP A 186 -1.59 -36.00 -0.33
CA TRP A 186 -0.38 -36.77 -0.03
C TRP A 186 -0.62 -38.27 -0.25
N ASP A 187 0.37 -38.97 -0.82
CA ASP A 187 0.39 -40.43 -0.85
C ASP A 187 0.82 -40.97 0.52
N VAL A 188 -0.12 -40.99 1.47
CA VAL A 188 0.14 -41.39 2.86
C VAL A 188 0.66 -42.82 2.99
N GLU A 189 0.26 -43.74 2.11
CA GLU A 189 0.76 -45.11 2.11
C GLU A 189 2.18 -45.18 1.54
N GLY A 190 2.43 -44.46 0.46
CA GLY A 190 3.74 -44.35 -0.16
C GLY A 190 4.75 -43.47 0.59
N LEU A 191 4.33 -42.67 1.57
CA LEU A 191 5.25 -41.81 2.33
C LEU A 191 5.82 -42.49 3.58
N TYR A 192 5.22 -43.58 4.07
CA TYR A 192 5.69 -44.23 5.30
C TYR A 192 6.71 -45.35 5.03
N ASP A 193 7.74 -45.42 5.88
CA ASP A 193 8.60 -46.60 6.04
C ASP A 193 9.03 -46.74 7.50
N ALA A 194 8.98 -47.95 8.06
CA ALA A 194 9.39 -48.17 9.45
C ALA A 194 10.91 -48.01 9.64
N GLU A 195 11.71 -48.20 8.58
CA GLU A 195 13.15 -48.03 8.60
C GLU A 195 13.54 -46.55 8.54
N ARG A 196 14.44 -46.13 9.43
CA ARG A 196 14.93 -44.75 9.47
C ARG A 196 15.96 -44.52 8.38
N GLY A 197 15.84 -43.39 7.68
CA GLY A 197 16.83 -42.94 6.69
C GLY A 197 16.56 -43.42 5.27
N VAL A 198 15.44 -44.09 5.02
CA VAL A 198 15.00 -44.42 3.66
C VAL A 198 14.68 -43.11 2.91
N PRO A 199 15.36 -42.82 1.78
CA PRO A 199 15.13 -41.58 1.04
C PRO A 199 13.68 -41.42 0.58
N GLY A 200 13.11 -40.24 0.80
CA GLY A 200 11.73 -39.91 0.40
C GLY A 200 10.64 -40.54 1.28
N LYS A 201 11.00 -41.21 2.38
CA LYS A 201 10.07 -41.81 3.34
C LYS A 201 10.20 -41.17 4.72
N SER A 202 9.12 -41.23 5.49
CA SER A 202 9.06 -40.87 6.89
C SER A 202 8.78 -42.10 7.76
N TYR A 203 9.52 -42.21 8.86
CA TYR A 203 9.24 -43.22 9.90
C TYR A 203 8.20 -42.78 10.92
N ALA A 204 7.85 -41.49 10.94
CA ALA A 204 6.78 -40.95 11.77
C ALA A 204 5.48 -40.89 10.96
N ARG A 205 4.37 -41.32 11.56
CA ARG A 205 3.00 -41.27 10.98
C ARG A 205 2.09 -40.22 11.64
N TYR A 206 2.60 -39.55 12.66
CA TYR A 206 1.82 -38.65 13.50
C TYR A 206 2.47 -37.28 13.58
N GLY A 207 1.65 -36.24 13.63
CA GLY A 207 2.08 -34.85 13.72
C GLY A 207 0.94 -33.92 14.11
N GLY A 208 1.28 -32.68 14.41
CA GLY A 208 0.30 -31.62 14.64
C GLY A 208 -0.03 -30.95 13.31
N PHE A 209 -1.27 -31.12 12.83
CA PHE A 209 -1.73 -30.52 11.58
C PHE A 209 -2.91 -29.58 11.84
N LEU A 210 -2.92 -28.44 11.15
CA LEU A 210 -4.08 -27.56 11.13
C LEU A 210 -5.21 -28.19 10.33
N GLN A 211 -6.40 -28.19 10.91
CA GLN A 211 -7.63 -28.56 10.20
C GLN A 211 -8.05 -27.43 9.26
N GLY A 212 -8.51 -27.77 8.05
CA GLY A 212 -9.05 -26.80 7.10
C GLY A 212 -8.08 -25.69 6.69
N ALA A 213 -6.77 -25.96 6.66
CA ALA A 213 -5.78 -24.92 6.32
C ALA A 213 -5.78 -24.54 4.82
N ASP A 214 -6.59 -25.21 4.01
CA ASP A 214 -6.92 -24.85 2.64
C ASP A 214 -8.08 -23.84 2.54
N GLY A 215 -8.86 -23.69 3.62
CA GLY A 215 -9.95 -22.71 3.72
C GLY A 215 -9.42 -21.27 3.74
N PHE A 216 -10.13 -20.38 3.04
CA PHE A 216 -9.83 -18.95 3.00
C PHE A 216 -11.01 -18.14 2.46
N ASP A 217 -11.40 -17.07 3.15
CA ASP A 217 -12.42 -16.12 2.67
C ASP A 217 -11.80 -15.08 1.71
N ALA A 218 -11.64 -15.48 0.44
CA ALA A 218 -10.99 -14.64 -0.56
C ALA A 218 -11.76 -13.34 -0.85
N GLU A 219 -13.10 -13.38 -0.86
CA GLU A 219 -13.94 -12.22 -1.16
C GLU A 219 -13.80 -11.15 -0.09
N PHE A 220 -13.76 -11.55 1.18
CA PHE A 220 -13.56 -10.64 2.31
C PHE A 220 -12.26 -9.82 2.18
N PHE A 221 -11.18 -10.46 1.73
CA PHE A 221 -9.89 -9.79 1.52
C PHE A 221 -9.75 -9.13 0.14
N GLY A 222 -10.81 -9.13 -0.69
CA GLY A 222 -10.77 -8.57 -2.04
C GLY A 222 -9.86 -9.33 -3.00
N ILE A 223 -9.61 -10.62 -2.74
CA ILE A 223 -8.72 -11.48 -3.50
C ILE A 223 -9.55 -12.34 -4.47
N SER A 224 -9.10 -12.44 -5.72
CA SER A 224 -9.80 -13.26 -6.71
C SER A 224 -9.67 -14.76 -6.40
N PRO A 225 -10.65 -15.62 -6.75
CA PRO A 225 -10.56 -17.06 -6.50
C PRO A 225 -9.32 -17.72 -7.14
N ARG A 226 -8.90 -17.24 -8.32
CA ARG A 226 -7.69 -17.73 -9.00
C ARG A 226 -6.42 -17.38 -8.22
N GLU A 227 -6.36 -16.18 -7.66
CA GLU A 227 -5.23 -15.74 -6.86
C GLU A 227 -5.18 -16.49 -5.52
N ALA A 228 -6.32 -16.61 -4.83
CA ALA A 228 -6.41 -17.37 -3.58
C ALA A 228 -5.91 -18.82 -3.70
N LEU A 229 -6.21 -19.49 -4.82
CA LEU A 229 -5.72 -20.85 -5.11
C LEU A 229 -4.19 -20.92 -5.30
N ALA A 230 -3.56 -19.83 -5.75
CA ALA A 230 -2.13 -19.75 -5.97
C ALA A 230 -1.37 -19.29 -4.71
N MET A 231 -2.07 -18.76 -3.70
CA MET A 231 -1.46 -18.29 -2.46
C MET A 231 -1.02 -19.44 -1.55
N ASP A 232 0.16 -19.26 -0.94
CA ASP A 232 0.63 -20.11 0.15
C ASP A 232 -0.42 -20.10 1.29
N PRO A 233 -0.85 -21.28 1.80
CA PRO A 233 -1.71 -21.36 2.99
C PRO A 233 -1.24 -20.51 4.17
N GLN A 234 0.07 -20.36 4.37
CA GLN A 234 0.63 -19.54 5.45
C GLN A 234 0.27 -18.06 5.28
N GLN A 235 0.26 -17.54 4.05
CA GLN A 235 -0.15 -16.16 3.76
C GLN A 235 -1.64 -15.96 4.02
N ARG A 236 -2.47 -16.92 3.61
CA ARG A 236 -3.92 -16.90 3.83
C ARG A 236 -4.28 -16.90 5.31
N LEU A 237 -3.68 -17.82 6.07
CA LEU A 237 -3.86 -17.88 7.52
C LEU A 237 -3.34 -16.63 8.23
N LEU A 238 -2.23 -16.06 7.77
CA LEU A 238 -1.71 -14.80 8.31
C LEU A 238 -2.70 -13.65 8.13
N LEU A 239 -3.35 -13.54 6.97
CA LEU A 239 -4.38 -12.51 6.73
C LEU A 239 -5.57 -12.65 7.68
N GLU A 240 -6.12 -13.86 7.82
CA GLU A 240 -7.23 -14.14 8.74
C GLU A 240 -6.86 -13.85 10.19
N THR A 241 -5.75 -14.40 10.66
CA THR A 241 -5.32 -14.23 12.06
C THR A 241 -4.92 -12.79 12.38
N ALA A 242 -4.31 -12.07 11.44
CA ALA A 242 -4.04 -10.64 11.62
C ALA A 242 -5.34 -9.86 11.76
N TRP A 243 -6.34 -10.13 10.91
CA TRP A 243 -7.65 -9.49 11.00
C TRP A 243 -8.34 -9.77 12.35
N GLU A 244 -8.40 -11.03 12.76
CA GLU A 244 -9.01 -11.43 14.04
C GLU A 244 -8.32 -10.81 15.26
N ALA A 245 -6.99 -10.67 15.23
CA ALA A 245 -6.25 -10.02 16.31
C ALA A 245 -6.60 -8.52 16.42
N LEU A 246 -6.81 -7.85 15.27
CA LEU A 246 -7.28 -6.47 15.23
C LEU A 246 -8.70 -6.34 15.78
N GLU A 247 -9.61 -7.23 15.39
CA GLU A 247 -10.99 -7.22 15.92
C GLU A 247 -11.02 -7.47 17.42
N ARG A 248 -10.25 -8.45 17.92
CA ARG A 248 -10.16 -8.75 19.36
C ARG A 248 -9.56 -7.61 20.19
N SER A 249 -8.70 -6.80 19.59
CA SER A 249 -8.14 -5.61 20.25
C SER A 249 -9.07 -4.38 20.17
N GLY A 250 -10.23 -4.49 19.51
CA GLY A 250 -11.15 -3.38 19.31
C GLY A 250 -10.61 -2.29 18.37
N ILE A 251 -9.61 -2.62 17.56
CA ILE A 251 -9.00 -1.70 16.60
C ILE A 251 -9.73 -1.81 15.27
N VAL A 252 -10.22 -0.67 14.77
CA VAL A 252 -10.84 -0.60 13.42
C VAL A 252 -9.73 -0.75 12.37
N PRO A 253 -9.69 -1.80 11.53
CA PRO A 253 -8.55 -2.05 10.65
C PRO A 253 -8.25 -0.90 9.67
N GLN A 254 -9.29 -0.24 9.15
CA GLN A 254 -9.13 0.91 8.25
C GLN A 254 -8.43 2.09 8.93
N SER A 255 -8.50 2.22 10.26
CA SER A 255 -7.81 3.29 10.99
C SER A 255 -6.29 3.14 11.01
N LEU A 256 -5.78 1.93 10.75
CA LEU A 256 -4.34 1.68 10.69
C LEU A 256 -3.72 2.08 9.35
N LYS A 257 -4.53 2.33 8.32
CA LYS A 257 -4.04 2.69 6.99
C LYS A 257 -3.29 4.02 7.03
N GLY A 258 -2.01 4.00 6.65
CA GLY A 258 -1.13 5.18 6.69
C GLY A 258 -0.65 5.57 8.10
N SER A 259 -0.96 4.76 9.12
CA SER A 259 -0.45 4.94 10.48
C SER A 259 0.98 4.39 10.62
N ARG A 260 1.59 4.60 11.79
CA ARG A 260 2.90 4.04 12.16
C ARG A 260 2.79 2.58 12.63
N THR A 261 2.07 1.74 11.90
CA THR A 261 1.91 0.31 12.22
C THR A 261 2.94 -0.51 11.45
N GLY A 262 3.74 -1.29 12.17
CA GLY A 262 4.70 -2.24 11.60
C GLY A 262 4.16 -3.67 11.60
N VAL A 263 4.57 -4.48 10.61
CA VAL A 263 4.24 -5.91 10.54
C VAL A 263 5.54 -6.70 10.55
N PHE A 264 5.69 -7.60 11.53
CA PHE A 264 6.87 -8.44 11.70
C PHE A 264 6.42 -9.91 11.66
N VAL A 265 6.95 -10.68 10.70
CA VAL A 265 6.55 -12.07 10.46
C VAL A 265 7.78 -12.95 10.45
N GLY A 266 7.77 -14.00 11.28
CA GLY A 266 8.72 -15.10 11.18
C GLY A 266 8.13 -16.20 10.29
N ALA A 267 8.73 -16.44 9.14
CA ALA A 267 8.33 -17.50 8.23
C ALA A 267 9.56 -18.20 7.66
N MET A 268 9.43 -19.50 7.37
CA MET A 268 10.42 -20.27 6.64
C MET A 268 9.68 -21.02 5.53
N THR A 269 10.05 -20.70 4.29
CA THR A 269 9.52 -21.31 3.06
C THR A 269 10.31 -22.55 2.68
#